data_AF-E4WZN2-F1
#
_entry.id   AF-E4WZN2-F1
#
_cell.length_a   1.000
_cell.length_b   1.000
_cell.length_c   1.000
_cell.angle_alpha   90.00
_cell.angle_beta   90.00
_cell.angle_gamma   90.00
#
_symmetry.space_group_name_H-M   'P 1'
#
loop_
_entity.id
_entity.type
_entity.pdbx_description
1 polymer ?
#
loop_
_entity_poly.entity_id
_entity_poly.type
_entity_poly.pdbx_seq_one_letter_code
_entity_poly.pdbx_strand_id
1 'polypeptide(L)'
;MRKGAFFVNTARGELVDEAALAAALKSGQVRAAAIDVLSSELFDFQKSPLRDSPNLYVTPHSAWYSDQSLKEVRENAATEMRLALHGLDNPTAERSVNCVNKNELMSQSLTNHSRLLPAQLSALSNWENLPPGLARFGQQAINSGTLSPDVLNSLLKTISKLESMDVKSESNS
;
A
#
# COMPACT_ATOMS: atom_id res chain seq x y z
N MET A 1 -30.74 -9.95 4.44
CA MET A 1 -30.05 -10.71 5.51
C MET A 1 -31.08 -11.40 6.41
N ARG A 2 -30.69 -12.43 7.18
CA ARG A 2 -31.57 -12.96 8.24
C ARG A 2 -31.84 -11.86 9.27
N LYS A 3 -33.04 -11.82 9.86
CA LYS A 3 -33.38 -10.84 10.90
C LYS A 3 -32.52 -11.08 12.14
N GLY A 4 -31.91 -10.02 12.67
CA GLY A 4 -31.05 -10.07 13.84
C GLY A 4 -29.67 -10.69 13.59
N ALA A 5 -29.18 -10.69 12.34
CA ALA A 5 -27.84 -11.14 11.98
C ALA A 5 -26.75 -10.16 12.44
N PHE A 6 -25.53 -10.65 12.55
CA PHE A 6 -24.34 -9.82 12.75
C PHE A 6 -23.72 -9.42 11.40
N PHE A 7 -23.18 -8.21 11.32
CA PHE A 7 -22.50 -7.70 10.15
C PHE A 7 -21.03 -7.39 10.48
N VAL A 8 -20.10 -7.83 9.62
CA VAL A 8 -18.67 -7.55 9.79
C VAL A 8 -18.08 -7.09 8.46
N ASN A 9 -17.32 -5.99 8.44
CA ASN A 9 -16.58 -5.55 7.26
C ASN A 9 -15.13 -5.16 7.61
N THR A 10 -14.18 -5.93 7.11
CA THR A 10 -12.73 -5.67 7.19
C THR A 10 -12.10 -5.62 5.79
N ALA A 11 -12.91 -5.47 4.74
CA ALA A 11 -12.47 -5.50 3.35
C ALA A 11 -12.24 -4.08 2.81
N ARG A 12 -13.29 -3.42 2.29
CA ARG A 12 -13.26 -2.04 1.78
C ARG A 12 -14.55 -1.32 2.18
N GLY A 13 -14.43 -0.01 2.45
CA GLY A 13 -15.57 0.81 2.88
C GLY A 13 -16.67 0.91 1.83
N GLU A 14 -16.28 1.09 0.57
CA GLU A 14 -17.21 1.26 -0.58
C GLU A 14 -18.10 0.06 -0.88
N LEU A 15 -17.84 -1.10 -0.25
CA LEU A 15 -18.68 -2.30 -0.41
C LEU A 15 -20.03 -2.18 0.31
N VAL A 16 -20.19 -1.18 1.18
CA VAL A 16 -21.34 -1.06 2.06
C VAL A 16 -21.95 0.33 1.94
N ASP A 17 -23.26 0.37 1.70
CA ASP A 17 -24.05 1.58 1.90
C ASP A 17 -24.22 1.83 3.41
N GLU A 18 -23.49 2.80 3.93
CA GLU A 18 -23.49 3.16 5.35
C GLU A 18 -24.87 3.64 5.84
N ALA A 19 -25.66 4.32 4.99
CA ALA A 19 -26.99 4.78 5.35
C ALA A 19 -27.97 3.60 5.45
N ALA A 20 -27.87 2.64 4.53
CA ALA A 20 -28.63 1.40 4.59
C ALA A 20 -28.25 0.56 5.82
N LEU A 21 -26.96 0.49 6.17
CA LEU A 21 -26.50 -0.19 7.38
C LEU A 21 -27.04 0.48 8.64
N ALA A 22 -27.00 1.81 8.73
CA ALA A 22 -27.57 2.56 9.84
C ALA A 22 -29.08 2.28 10.02
N ALA A 23 -29.85 2.27 8.92
CA ALA A 23 -31.27 1.93 8.94
C ALA A 23 -31.52 0.47 9.36
N ALA A 24 -30.68 -0.46 8.91
CA ALA A 24 -30.78 -1.87 9.27
C ALA A 24 -30.47 -2.13 10.76
N LEU A 25 -29.55 -1.37 11.35
CA LEU A 25 -29.25 -1.40 12.78
C LEU A 25 -30.40 -0.82 13.61
N LYS A 26 -30.92 0.35 13.21
CA LYS A 26 -32.05 1.01 13.89
C LYS A 26 -33.34 0.19 13.85
N SER A 27 -33.58 -0.53 12.75
CA SER A 27 -34.75 -1.42 12.61
C SER A 27 -34.59 -2.79 13.28
N GLY A 28 -33.38 -3.14 13.75
CA GLY A 28 -33.07 -4.47 14.29
C GLY A 28 -33.00 -5.59 13.24
N GLN A 29 -33.00 -5.24 11.94
CA GLN A 29 -32.73 -6.18 10.86
C GLN A 29 -31.30 -6.74 10.99
N VAL A 30 -30.35 -5.88 11.36
CA VAL A 30 -29.00 -6.24 11.81
C VAL A 30 -28.95 -6.03 13.32
N ARG A 31 -28.48 -7.04 14.05
CA ARG A 31 -28.38 -7.01 15.53
C ARG A 31 -27.23 -6.13 15.98
N ALA A 32 -26.07 -6.28 15.35
CA ALA A 32 -24.89 -5.47 15.59
C ALA A 32 -23.96 -5.50 14.36
N ALA A 33 -23.14 -4.47 14.22
CA ALA A 33 -22.15 -4.35 13.16
C ALA A 33 -20.76 -4.05 13.74
N ALA A 34 -19.72 -4.67 13.19
CA ALA A 34 -18.32 -4.34 13.46
C ALA A 34 -17.60 -4.04 12.14
N ILE A 35 -17.10 -2.83 11.97
CA ILE A 35 -16.48 -2.37 10.73
C ILE A 35 -15.09 -1.79 11.01
N ASP A 36 -14.10 -2.17 10.21
CA ASP A 36 -12.75 -1.59 10.28
C ASP A 36 -12.52 -0.55 9.17
N VAL A 37 -13.39 -0.54 8.15
CA VAL A 37 -13.26 0.29 6.95
C VAL A 37 -14.53 1.08 6.74
N LEU A 38 -14.36 2.32 6.29
CA LEU A 38 -15.43 3.30 6.05
C LEU A 38 -15.29 3.84 4.63
N SER A 39 -16.37 4.37 4.07
CA SER A 39 -16.38 4.96 2.73
C SER A 39 -15.41 6.15 2.60
N SER A 40 -15.19 6.88 3.69
CA SER A 40 -14.20 7.95 3.79
C SER A 40 -13.23 7.70 4.93
N GLU A 41 -11.94 7.65 4.61
CA GLU A 41 -10.83 7.49 5.57
C GLU A 41 -10.54 8.78 6.35
N LEU A 42 -10.95 9.95 5.82
CA LEU A 42 -10.99 11.22 6.57
C LEU A 42 -12.27 11.27 7.39
N PHE A 43 -12.39 10.32 8.30
CA PHE A 43 -13.64 10.03 8.97
C PHE A 43 -13.96 11.07 10.07
N ASP A 44 -15.05 11.79 9.87
CA ASP A 44 -15.68 12.61 10.90
C ASP A 44 -16.93 11.89 11.42
N PHE A 45 -16.80 11.21 12.57
CA PHE A 45 -17.90 10.49 13.20
C PHE A 45 -19.12 11.40 13.45
N GLN A 46 -18.92 12.72 13.63
CA GLN A 46 -20.02 13.65 13.88
C GLN A 46 -20.90 13.87 12.65
N LYS A 47 -20.36 13.68 11.44
CA LYS A 47 -21.07 13.85 10.16
C LYS A 47 -21.46 12.52 9.51
N SER A 48 -21.04 11.39 10.10
CA SER A 48 -21.30 10.07 9.54
C SER A 48 -22.78 9.68 9.66
N PRO A 49 -23.37 9.04 8.63
CA PRO A 49 -24.71 8.45 8.74
C PRO A 49 -24.80 7.37 9.83
N LEU A 50 -23.65 6.82 10.24
CA LEU A 50 -23.54 5.79 11.26
C LEU A 50 -23.52 6.33 12.69
N ARG A 51 -23.41 7.65 12.89
CA ARG A 51 -23.23 8.33 14.19
C ARG A 51 -24.14 7.81 15.31
N ASP A 52 -25.44 7.73 15.03
CA ASP A 52 -26.46 7.35 16.02
C ASP A 52 -26.92 5.89 15.84
N SER A 53 -26.09 5.03 15.25
CA SER A 53 -26.44 3.63 15.03
C SER A 53 -26.26 2.82 16.31
N PRO A 54 -27.28 2.05 16.74
CA PRO A 54 -27.13 1.17 17.89
C PRO A 54 -26.24 -0.02 17.55
N ASN A 55 -25.53 -0.55 18.55
CA ASN A 55 -24.71 -1.77 18.44
C ASN A 55 -23.69 -1.74 17.28
N LEU A 56 -23.09 -0.58 17.03
CA LEU A 56 -22.04 -0.40 16.03
C LEU A 56 -20.67 -0.30 16.72
N TYR A 57 -19.70 -1.04 16.19
CA TYR A 57 -18.30 -1.01 16.58
C TYR A 57 -17.45 -0.61 15.37
N VAL A 58 -16.57 0.36 15.55
CA VAL A 58 -15.71 0.88 14.49
C VAL A 58 -14.26 0.88 14.94
N THR A 59 -13.37 0.33 14.12
CA THR A 59 -11.91 0.43 14.29
C THR A 59 -11.30 1.22 13.13
N PRO A 60 -10.19 1.95 13.34
CA PRO A 60 -9.66 2.89 12.37
C PRO A 60 -8.72 2.21 11.35
N HIS A 61 -9.26 1.41 10.44
CA HIS A 61 -8.52 0.71 9.37
C HIS A 61 -7.24 0.02 9.87
N SER A 62 -7.40 -0.72 10.96
CA SER A 62 -6.31 -1.28 11.77
C SER A 62 -6.30 -2.82 11.76
N ALA A 63 -7.23 -3.48 11.06
CA ALA A 63 -7.31 -4.94 11.03
C ALA A 63 -6.05 -5.61 10.44
N TRP A 64 -5.24 -4.89 9.67
CA TRP A 64 -3.98 -5.37 9.11
C TRP A 64 -2.79 -5.23 10.07
N TYR A 65 -2.92 -4.44 11.13
CA TYR A 65 -1.77 -4.00 11.93
C TYR A 65 -1.31 -5.03 12.95
N SER A 66 0.00 -5.29 12.92
CA SER A 66 0.82 -5.86 13.99
C SER A 66 2.25 -5.40 13.78
N ASP A 67 3.10 -5.41 14.80
CA ASP A 67 4.51 -5.01 14.64
C ASP A 67 5.23 -5.88 13.59
N GLN A 68 4.88 -7.17 13.52
CA GLN A 68 5.42 -8.11 12.55
C GLN A 68 4.91 -7.84 11.13
N SER A 69 3.60 -7.63 10.95
CA SER A 69 3.03 -7.36 9.61
C SER A 69 3.51 -6.03 9.05
N LEU A 70 3.68 -5.00 9.89
CA LEU A 70 4.23 -3.71 9.48
C LEU A 70 5.65 -3.85 8.93
N LYS A 71 6.50 -4.63 9.62
CA LYS A 71 7.87 -4.92 9.16
C LYS A 71 7.85 -5.67 7.83
N GLU A 72 7.08 -6.74 7.75
CA GLU A 72 6.99 -7.61 6.58
C GLU A 72 6.49 -6.86 5.33
N VAL A 73 5.39 -6.09 5.44
CA VAL A 73 4.85 -5.32 4.31
C VAL A 73 5.85 -4.30 3.78
N ARG A 74 6.62 -3.66 4.67
CA ARG A 74 7.66 -2.68 4.28
C ARG A 74 8.83 -3.35 3.58
N GLU A 75 9.29 -4.49 4.08
CA GLU A 75 10.38 -5.27 3.48
C GLU A 75 9.97 -5.82 2.10
N ASN A 76 8.75 -6.34 1.98
CA ASN A 76 8.20 -6.83 0.71
C ASN A 76 8.06 -5.70 -0.32
N ALA A 77 7.53 -4.55 0.07
CA ALA A 77 7.40 -3.39 -0.82
C ALA A 77 8.77 -2.87 -1.30
N ALA A 78 9.75 -2.77 -0.39
CA ALA A 78 11.11 -2.37 -0.76
C ALA A 78 11.78 -3.38 -1.69
N THR A 79 11.54 -4.68 -1.48
CA THR A 79 12.05 -5.75 -2.35
C THR A 79 11.46 -5.66 -3.76
N GLU A 80 10.15 -5.44 -3.89
CA GLU A 80 9.50 -5.24 -5.19
C GLU A 80 10.03 -4.00 -5.91
N MET A 81 10.22 -2.88 -5.21
CA MET A 81 10.84 -1.68 -5.79
C MET A 81 12.26 -1.95 -6.27
N ARG A 82 13.07 -2.64 -5.45
CA ARG A 82 14.42 -3.05 -5.80
C ARG A 82 14.44 -3.92 -7.06
N LEU A 83 13.56 -4.91 -7.16
CA LEU A 83 13.41 -5.76 -8.35
C LEU A 83 13.06 -4.93 -9.59
N ALA A 84 12.14 -3.97 -9.46
CA ALA A 84 11.77 -3.07 -10.54
C ALA A 84 12.94 -2.18 -10.99
N LEU A 85 13.81 -1.74 -10.07
CA LEU A 85 14.97 -0.89 -10.38
C LEU A 85 16.15 -1.63 -11.04
N HIS A 86 16.35 -2.91 -10.70
CA HIS A 86 17.47 -3.72 -11.21
C HIS A 86 17.25 -4.30 -12.62
N GLY A 87 16.02 -4.42 -13.12
CA GLY A 87 15.71 -5.40 -14.18
C GLY A 87 14.72 -4.99 -15.27
N LEU A 88 14.92 -3.87 -15.96
CA LEU A 88 14.09 -3.47 -17.12
C LEU A 88 14.51 -4.09 -18.48
N ASP A 89 15.52 -4.97 -18.53
CA ASP A 89 16.05 -5.53 -19.79
C ASP A 89 15.98 -7.07 -19.92
N ASN A 90 15.28 -7.76 -19.03
CA ASN A 90 14.91 -9.17 -19.22
C ASN A 90 13.37 -9.19 -19.22
N PRO A 91 12.64 -10.03 -19.98
CA PRO A 91 11.19 -10.02 -19.98
C PRO A 91 10.69 -10.65 -18.66
N THR A 92 10.87 -9.92 -17.57
CA THR A 92 10.59 -10.31 -16.19
C THR A 92 9.26 -9.73 -15.74
N ALA A 93 8.21 -10.03 -16.49
CA ALA A 93 6.87 -10.22 -15.89
C ALA A 93 6.85 -11.41 -14.89
N GLU A 94 7.96 -12.15 -14.79
CA GLU A 94 8.17 -13.31 -13.92
C GLU A 94 8.89 -13.00 -12.59
N ARG A 95 9.38 -11.77 -12.32
CA ARG A 95 10.10 -11.46 -11.06
C ARG A 95 9.34 -10.62 -10.04
N SER A 96 8.45 -9.71 -10.46
CA SER A 96 7.54 -9.10 -9.48
C SER A 96 6.60 -10.20 -9.00
N VAL A 97 6.74 -10.58 -7.73
CA VAL A 97 6.04 -11.72 -7.16
C VAL A 97 4.53 -11.44 -7.13
N ASN A 98 4.16 -10.17 -6.96
CA ASN A 98 2.79 -9.72 -6.74
C ASN A 98 2.33 -8.58 -7.69
N CYS A 99 2.79 -8.56 -8.95
CA CYS A 99 2.29 -7.59 -9.93
C CYS A 99 0.81 -7.87 -10.28
N VAL A 100 -0.07 -6.93 -9.94
CA VAL A 100 -1.54 -7.03 -10.14
C VAL A 100 -2.00 -6.55 -11.52
N ASN A 101 -1.13 -5.91 -12.29
CA ASN A 101 -1.43 -5.32 -13.60
C ASN A 101 -0.29 -5.55 -14.60
N LYS A 102 0.16 -6.80 -14.74
CA LYS A 102 1.31 -7.20 -15.60
C LYS A 102 1.23 -6.66 -17.02
N ASN A 103 0.04 -6.60 -17.60
CA ASN A 103 -0.16 -6.10 -18.97
C ASN A 103 0.27 -4.63 -19.10
N GLU A 104 -0.02 -3.79 -18.10
CA GLU A 104 0.40 -2.39 -18.08
C GLU A 104 1.93 -2.28 -18.00
N LEU A 105 2.54 -3.07 -17.11
CA LEU A 105 3.99 -3.12 -16.93
C LEU A 105 4.72 -3.55 -18.22
N MET A 106 4.16 -4.49 -18.97
CA MET A 106 4.76 -5.01 -20.21
C MET A 106 4.47 -4.14 -21.44
N SER A 107 3.33 -3.42 -21.45
CA SER A 107 2.95 -2.50 -22.54
C SER A 107 3.76 -1.21 -22.54
N GLN A 108 4.21 -0.79 -21.35
CA GLN A 108 5.17 0.31 -21.23
C GLN A 108 6.54 -0.25 -21.62
N SER A 109 7.05 0.20 -22.76
CA SER A 109 8.43 -0.02 -23.21
C SER A 109 9.42 0.61 -22.22
N LEU A 110 9.51 0.08 -20.99
CA LEU A 110 10.50 0.44 -19.98
C LEU A 110 11.91 -0.06 -20.34
N THR A 111 12.04 -0.76 -21.47
CA THR A 111 13.27 -1.26 -22.11
C THR A 111 14.34 -0.20 -22.43
N ASN A 112 14.09 1.08 -22.13
CA ASN A 112 15.03 2.19 -22.39
C ASN A 112 15.50 2.91 -21.11
N HIS A 113 15.16 2.45 -19.91
CA HIS A 113 15.70 3.04 -18.68
C HIS A 113 17.00 2.36 -18.30
N SER A 114 18.09 3.14 -18.37
CA SER A 114 19.44 2.76 -17.99
C SER A 114 19.41 2.14 -16.58
N ARG A 115 19.83 0.88 -16.47
CA ARG A 115 20.00 0.20 -15.18
C ARG A 115 20.72 1.11 -14.19
N LEU A 116 20.17 1.25 -12.99
CA LEU A 116 20.96 1.75 -11.87
C LEU A 116 21.91 0.62 -11.45
N LEU A 117 23.22 0.88 -11.54
CA LEU A 117 24.21 -0.04 -10.99
C LEU A 117 24.02 -0.17 -9.47
N PRO A 118 24.37 -1.31 -8.85
CA PRO A 118 24.27 -1.49 -7.40
C PRO A 118 24.91 -0.36 -6.57
N ALA A 119 26.04 0.18 -7.04
CA ALA A 119 26.70 1.34 -6.44
C ALA A 119 25.81 2.60 -6.43
N GLN A 120 25.01 2.83 -7.48
CA GLN A 120 24.09 3.96 -7.57
C GLN A 120 22.87 3.76 -6.67
N LEU A 121 22.36 2.53 -6.54
CA LEU A 121 21.25 2.19 -5.63
C LEU A 121 21.65 2.36 -4.16
N SER A 122 22.88 1.98 -3.80
CA SER A 122 23.40 2.14 -2.44
C SER A 122 23.50 3.60 -1.99
N ALA A 123 23.62 4.54 -2.93
CA ALA A 123 23.70 5.99 -2.68
C ALA A 123 22.32 6.69 -2.61
N LEU A 124 21.22 5.98 -2.87
CA LEU A 124 19.86 6.55 -2.85
C LEU A 124 19.42 6.86 -1.42
N SER A 125 19.58 8.12 -1.02
CA SER A 125 19.13 8.64 0.27
C SER A 125 18.04 9.72 0.14
N ASN A 126 17.90 10.30 -1.05
CA ASN A 126 16.92 11.33 -1.40
C ASN A 126 16.33 11.02 -2.79
N TRP A 127 15.00 11.10 -2.90
CA TRP A 127 14.28 10.84 -4.15
C TRP A 127 14.61 11.82 -5.27
N GLU A 128 15.03 13.04 -4.93
CA GLU A 128 15.46 14.06 -5.90
C GLU A 128 16.69 13.63 -6.70
N ASN A 129 17.49 12.69 -6.15
CA ASN A 129 18.69 12.17 -6.80
C ASN A 129 18.41 10.93 -7.67
N LEU A 130 17.14 10.52 -7.81
CA LEU A 130 16.77 9.44 -8.72
C LEU A 130 16.96 9.86 -10.18
N PRO A 131 17.20 8.90 -11.10
CA PRO A 131 17.17 9.17 -12.53
C PRO A 131 15.89 9.93 -12.94
N PRO A 132 15.94 10.82 -13.94
CA PRO A 132 14.83 11.71 -14.28
C PRO A 132 13.48 11.01 -14.48
N GLY A 133 13.48 9.79 -15.04
CA GLY A 133 12.26 8.99 -15.20
C GLY A 133 11.62 8.59 -13.86
N LEU A 134 12.43 8.12 -12.91
CA LEU A 134 11.98 7.69 -11.59
C LEU A 134 11.67 8.88 -10.67
N ALA A 135 12.47 9.95 -10.74
CA ALA A 135 12.21 11.20 -10.02
C ALA A 135 10.85 11.80 -10.43
N ARG A 136 10.47 11.71 -11.71
CA ARG A 136 9.16 12.16 -12.20
C ARG A 136 8.00 11.37 -11.58
N PHE A 137 8.13 10.06 -11.43
CA PHE A 137 7.13 9.23 -10.74
C PHE A 137 7.05 9.58 -9.25
N GLY A 138 8.20 9.75 -8.58
CA GLY A 138 8.25 10.19 -7.18
C GLY A 138 7.55 11.54 -6.98
N GLN A 139 7.85 12.52 -7.83
CA GLN A 139 7.21 13.83 -7.81
C GLN A 139 5.69 13.74 -8.08
N GLN A 140 5.26 12.88 -9.01
CA GLN A 140 3.84 12.70 -9.32
C GLN A 140 3.08 12.11 -8.13
N ALA A 141 3.65 11.12 -7.43
CA ALA A 141 3.07 10.52 -6.23
C ALA A 141 2.99 11.51 -5.04
N ILE A 142 3.97 12.41 -4.94
CA ILE A 142 3.94 13.52 -3.96
C ILE A 142 2.84 14.51 -4.31
N ASN A 143 2.74 14.92 -5.59
CA ASN A 143 1.76 15.90 -6.05
C ASN A 143 0.32 15.40 -5.93
N SER A 144 0.08 14.09 -6.06
CA SER A 144 -1.23 13.47 -5.86
C SER A 144 -1.58 13.22 -4.40
N GLY A 145 -0.67 13.52 -3.46
CA GLY A 145 -0.84 13.21 -2.03
C GLY A 145 -0.78 11.72 -1.71
N THR A 146 -0.38 10.88 -2.66
CA THR A 146 -0.30 9.42 -2.49
C THR A 146 0.84 9.01 -1.57
N LEU A 147 1.96 9.74 -1.61
CA LEU A 147 3.11 9.53 -0.73
C LEU A 147 3.63 10.87 -0.21
N SER A 148 4.04 10.92 1.06
CA SER A 148 4.83 12.04 1.55
C SER A 148 6.30 11.89 1.15
N PRO A 149 7.05 12.99 1.00
CA PRO A 149 8.49 12.94 0.74
C PRO A 149 9.26 12.11 1.77
N ASP A 150 8.85 12.15 3.04
CA ASP A 150 9.48 11.39 4.12
C ASP A 150 9.32 9.88 3.96
N VAL A 151 8.12 9.43 3.56
CA VAL A 151 7.86 8.01 3.30
C VAL A 151 8.71 7.53 2.12
N LEU A 152 8.78 8.34 1.05
CA LEU A 152 9.58 8.01 -0.13
C LEU A 152 11.08 7.91 0.22
N ASN A 153 11.61 8.85 0.99
CA ASN A 153 12.99 8.81 1.46
C ASN A 153 13.26 7.62 2.41
N SER A 154 12.30 7.25 3.26
CA SER A 154 12.40 6.07 4.12
C SER A 154 12.44 4.76 3.32
N LEU A 155 11.70 4.68 2.21
CA LEU A 155 11.74 3.54 1.30
C LEU A 155 13.10 3.41 0.62
N LEU A 156 13.66 4.51 0.10
CA LEU A 156 14.98 4.52 -0.54
C LEU A 156 16.09 4.10 0.42
N LYS A 157 16.06 4.55 1.69
CA LYS A 157 16.98 4.10 2.73
C LYS A 157 16.87 2.59 3.00
N THR A 158 15.65 2.05 2.97
CA THR A 158 15.42 0.60 3.13
C THR A 158 16.02 -0.17 1.94
N ILE A 159 15.82 0.31 0.72
CA ILE A 159 16.41 -0.28 -0.50
C ILE A 159 17.94 -0.28 -0.43
N SER A 160 18.56 0.85 -0.09
CA SER A 160 20.03 0.96 0.10
C SER A 160 20.55 -0.01 1.16
N LYS A 161 19.84 -0.17 2.29
CA LYS A 161 20.18 -1.14 3.33
C LYS A 161 20.13 -2.58 2.81
N LEU A 162 19.10 -2.95 2.06
CA LEU A 162 18.97 -4.28 1.44
C LEU A 162 20.12 -4.59 0.49
N GLU A 163 20.54 -3.63 -0.34
CA GLU A 163 21.73 -3.78 -1.21
C GLU A 163 23.01 -4.04 -0.41
N SER A 164 23.22 -3.28 0.67
CA SER A 164 24.42 -3.43 1.51
C SER A 164 24.52 -4.78 2.22
N MET A 165 23.39 -5.46 2.43
CA MET A 165 23.34 -6.80 3.04
C MET A 165 23.74 -7.89 2.04
N ASP A 166 23.29 -7.79 0.78
CA ASP A 166 23.59 -8.78 -0.24
C ASP A 166 25.06 -8.74 -0.68
N VAL A 167 25.66 -7.54 -0.80
CA VAL A 167 27.10 -7.39 -1.08
C VAL A 167 27.96 -8.10 -0.02
N LYS A 168 27.52 -8.10 1.25
CA LYS A 168 28.23 -8.81 2.34
C LYS A 168 28.04 -10.32 2.30
N SER A 169 26.93 -10.81 1.75
CA SER A 169 26.73 -12.25 1.56
C SER A 169 27.54 -12.80 0.39
N GLU A 170 27.66 -12.06 -0.71
CA GLU A 170 28.46 -12.46 -1.87
C GLU A 170 29.98 -12.37 -1.61
N SER A 171 30.43 -11.47 -0.72
CA SER A 171 31.84 -11.38 -0.33
C SER A 171 32.31 -12.47 0.64
N ASN A 172 31.38 -13.24 1.21
CA ASN A 172 31.64 -14.30 2.20
C ASN A 172 31.45 -15.72 1.63
N SER A 173 31.21 -15.84 0.33
CA SER A 173 31.10 -17.09 -0.45
C SER A 173 32.24 -17.20 -1.45
#